data_AF-A8UI57-F1
#
_entry.id   AF-A8UI57-F1
#
_cell.length_a   1.000
_cell.length_b   1.000
_cell.length_c   1.000
_cell.angle_alpha   90.00
_cell.angle_beta   90.00
_cell.angle_gamma   90.00
#
_symmetry.space_group_name_H-M   'P 1'
#
loop_
_entity.id
_entity.type
_entity.pdbx_description
1 polymer ?
#
loop_
_entity_poly.entity_id
_entity_poly.type
_entity_poly.pdbx_seq_one_letter_code
_entity_poly.pdbx_strand_id
1 'polypeptide(L)'
;MKNLLIKSLFILFAVNISFAQKWMTDIDIAQKLALVQNKMVLMVWKGTTEYPYPVFVNDDKGRTIFIDDLFTDEEVSPLIWEHFVPVIVNENKYGLMYYDIKGKRSQRYIDKFNDNSIKIMDVNGNIINVTNTYSEDLQNITEIIKNYSISTAFVTPELQGYNNEKTFYSAYYLASKYMDFSMYLNENLRPELMTLLTIYINEAKLNTKKVSKEDQLILQQRCDLLEIQQYLLLKRPKKVLRQLKKINAEEIENKNKPFVAFLYYTAYSILENEKNAKKWKAEVSSVNLKKAQLIINLNS
;
A
#
# COMPACT_ATOMS: atom_id res chain seq x y z
N MET A 1 -34.52 -13.78 -44.17
CA MET A 1 -33.52 -14.81 -43.76
C MET A 1 -32.15 -14.22 -43.40
N LYS A 2 -31.56 -13.31 -44.20
CA LYS A 2 -30.26 -12.65 -43.87
C LYS A 2 -30.22 -11.94 -42.49
N ASN A 3 -31.27 -11.21 -42.12
CA ASN A 3 -31.31 -10.50 -40.81
C ASN A 3 -31.47 -11.43 -39.59
N LEU A 4 -32.05 -12.61 -39.77
CA LEU A 4 -32.16 -13.61 -38.70
C LEU A 4 -30.83 -14.35 -38.50
N LEU A 5 -30.11 -14.64 -39.59
CA LEU A 5 -28.76 -15.20 -39.54
C LEU A 5 -27.76 -14.25 -38.88
N ILE A 6 -27.80 -12.95 -39.20
CA ILE A 6 -26.91 -11.94 -38.59
C ILE A 6 -27.20 -11.78 -37.09
N LYS A 7 -28.48 -11.74 -36.69
CA LYS A 7 -28.87 -11.68 -35.27
C LYS A 7 -28.48 -12.96 -34.51
N SER A 8 -28.63 -14.13 -35.12
CA SER A 8 -28.18 -15.40 -34.54
C SER A 8 -26.66 -15.47 -34.42
N LEU A 9 -25.91 -14.86 -35.36
CA LEU A 9 -24.45 -14.79 -35.32
C LEU A 9 -23.97 -13.88 -34.18
N PHE A 10 -24.66 -12.76 -33.92
CA PHE A 10 -24.38 -11.88 -32.78
C PHE A 10 -24.68 -12.54 -31.42
N ILE A 11 -25.76 -13.33 -31.34
CA ILE A 11 -26.08 -14.12 -30.13
C ILE A 11 -25.03 -15.23 -29.94
N LEU A 12 -24.58 -15.89 -31.01
CA LEU A 12 -23.51 -16.90 -30.94
C LEU A 12 -22.15 -16.31 -30.54
N PHE A 13 -21.85 -15.05 -30.89
CA PHE A 13 -20.66 -14.36 -30.38
C PHE A 13 -20.79 -13.94 -28.91
N ALA A 14 -21.99 -13.58 -28.44
CA ALA A 14 -22.24 -13.30 -27.02
C ALA A 14 -22.21 -14.56 -26.13
N VAL A 15 -22.46 -15.74 -26.71
CA VAL A 15 -22.47 -17.03 -26.00
C VAL A 15 -21.08 -17.68 -25.96
N ASN A 16 -20.09 -17.17 -26.70
CA ASN A 16 -18.73 -17.65 -26.62
C ASN A 16 -17.96 -16.90 -25.53
N ILE A 17 -17.71 -17.63 -24.43
CA ILE A 17 -16.58 -17.45 -23.50
C ILE A 17 -16.84 -16.47 -22.34
N SER A 18 -17.65 -16.91 -21.38
CA SER A 18 -17.51 -16.49 -19.98
C SER A 18 -16.50 -17.41 -19.25
N PHE A 19 -15.35 -17.69 -19.88
CA PHE A 19 -14.24 -18.30 -19.15
C PHE A 19 -13.65 -17.23 -18.25
N ALA A 20 -13.46 -17.55 -16.97
CA ALA A 20 -12.71 -16.70 -16.05
C ALA A 20 -11.42 -16.23 -16.73
N GLN A 21 -11.15 -14.93 -16.69
CA GLN A 21 -9.94 -14.39 -17.29
C GLN A 21 -8.73 -15.12 -16.68
N LYS A 22 -7.85 -15.66 -17.53
CA LYS A 22 -6.65 -16.36 -17.04
C LYS A 22 -5.76 -15.39 -16.27
N TRP A 23 -5.11 -15.90 -15.22
CA TRP A 23 -4.10 -15.15 -14.48
C TRP A 23 -2.98 -14.70 -15.43
N MET A 24 -2.45 -13.50 -15.18
CA MET A 24 -1.35 -12.97 -15.98
C MET A 24 -0.06 -13.72 -15.68
N THR A 25 0.90 -13.70 -16.59
CA THR A 25 2.21 -14.36 -16.41
C THR A 25 3.40 -13.39 -16.48
N ASP A 26 3.12 -12.12 -16.78
CA ASP A 26 4.11 -11.04 -16.86
C ASP A 26 3.78 -9.98 -15.80
N ILE A 27 4.67 -9.83 -14.82
CA ILE A 27 4.52 -8.90 -13.70
C ILE A 27 4.50 -7.44 -14.15
N ASP A 28 5.27 -7.08 -15.18
CA ASP A 28 5.38 -5.70 -15.65
C ASP A 28 4.09 -5.28 -16.37
N ILE A 29 3.49 -6.20 -17.15
CA ILE A 29 2.17 -5.98 -17.77
C ILE A 29 1.07 -5.94 -16.69
N ALA A 30 1.12 -6.84 -15.70
CA ALA A 30 0.15 -6.86 -14.60
C ALA A 30 0.16 -5.56 -13.80
N GLN A 31 1.34 -5.03 -13.47
CA GLN A 31 1.49 -3.75 -12.77
C GLN A 31 0.92 -2.57 -13.58
N LYS A 32 1.18 -2.53 -14.89
CA LYS A 32 0.61 -1.51 -15.78
C LYS A 32 -0.92 -1.59 -15.83
N LEU A 33 -1.47 -2.81 -15.93
CA LEU A 33 -2.91 -3.01 -15.91
C LEU A 33 -3.52 -2.58 -14.57
N ALA A 34 -2.88 -2.93 -13.45
CA ALA A 34 -3.31 -2.57 -12.11
C ALA A 34 -3.32 -1.05 -11.91
N LEU A 35 -2.34 -0.35 -12.46
CA LEU A 35 -2.28 1.11 -12.47
C LEU A 35 -3.43 1.76 -13.24
N VAL A 36 -3.81 1.19 -14.40
CA VAL A 36 -4.94 1.67 -15.19
C VAL A 36 -6.28 1.37 -14.51
N GLN A 37 -6.40 0.20 -13.90
CA GLN A 37 -7.63 -0.23 -13.22
C GLN A 37 -7.78 0.31 -11.79
N ASN A 38 -6.79 1.04 -11.29
CA ASN A 38 -6.72 1.50 -9.90
C ASN A 38 -6.87 0.35 -8.88
N LYS A 39 -6.19 -0.77 -9.15
CA LYS A 39 -6.19 -1.98 -8.31
C LYS A 39 -4.80 -2.27 -7.76
N MET A 40 -4.76 -3.10 -6.71
CA MET A 40 -3.55 -3.76 -6.25
C MET A 40 -3.27 -5.01 -7.11
N VAL A 41 -2.03 -5.48 -7.10
CA VAL A 41 -1.62 -6.72 -7.75
C VAL A 41 -1.69 -7.86 -6.75
N LEU A 42 -2.30 -8.98 -7.14
CA LEU A 42 -2.23 -10.24 -6.41
C LEU A 42 -1.23 -11.14 -7.10
N MET A 43 -0.13 -11.47 -6.43
CA MET A 43 0.98 -12.20 -7.00
C MET A 43 1.24 -13.51 -6.25
N VAL A 44 1.51 -14.56 -7.02
CA VAL A 44 2.01 -15.86 -6.53
C VAL A 44 3.24 -16.27 -7.33
N TRP A 45 4.12 -17.07 -6.71
CA TRP A 45 5.20 -17.73 -7.43
C TRP A 45 4.66 -18.90 -8.25
N LYS A 46 5.25 -19.16 -9.42
CA LYS A 46 4.81 -20.22 -10.32
C LYS A 46 4.90 -21.61 -9.68
N GLY A 47 5.92 -21.89 -8.88
CA GLY A 47 6.07 -23.15 -8.16
C GLY A 47 4.90 -23.43 -7.20
N THR A 48 4.20 -22.38 -6.74
CA THR A 48 2.99 -22.52 -5.94
C THR A 48 1.81 -23.12 -6.73
N THR A 49 1.83 -23.03 -8.06
CA THR A 49 0.77 -23.55 -8.94
C THR A 49 1.01 -24.98 -9.40
N GLU A 50 2.09 -25.63 -8.95
CA GLU A 50 2.43 -27.02 -9.34
C GLU A 50 1.70 -28.06 -8.50
N TYR A 51 1.08 -27.64 -7.40
CA TYR A 51 0.32 -28.48 -6.47
C TYR A 51 -1.00 -27.78 -6.12
N PRO A 52 -2.02 -28.54 -5.66
CA PRO A 52 -3.25 -27.94 -5.18
C PRO A 52 -2.97 -26.87 -4.14
N TYR A 53 -3.53 -25.67 -4.34
CA TYR A 53 -3.40 -24.56 -3.42
C TYR A 53 -4.72 -24.31 -2.68
N PRO A 54 -4.98 -25.03 -1.58
CA PRO A 54 -6.27 -24.96 -0.91
C PRO A 54 -6.46 -23.61 -0.22
N VAL A 55 -7.68 -23.08 -0.33
CA VAL A 55 -8.07 -21.78 0.23
C VAL A 55 -9.47 -21.81 0.82
N PHE A 56 -9.74 -20.83 1.68
CA PHE A 56 -11.09 -20.55 2.16
C PHE A 56 -11.72 -19.36 1.42
N VAL A 57 -13.03 -19.46 1.18
CA VAL A 57 -13.85 -18.39 0.60
C VAL A 57 -15.17 -18.33 1.36
N ASN A 58 -15.65 -17.15 1.73
CA ASN A 58 -16.98 -17.02 2.30
C ASN A 58 -18.00 -16.84 1.17
N ASP A 59 -19.10 -17.60 1.23
CA ASP A 59 -20.23 -17.41 0.31
C ASP A 59 -21.08 -16.19 0.67
N ASP A 60 -22.07 -15.91 -0.18
CA ASP A 60 -23.02 -14.79 0.00
C ASP A 60 -23.85 -14.87 1.30
N LYS A 61 -23.86 -16.04 1.96
CA LYS A 61 -24.53 -16.27 3.25
C LYS A 61 -23.56 -16.17 4.43
N GLY A 62 -22.30 -15.84 4.19
CA GLY A 62 -21.24 -15.72 5.20
C GLY A 62 -20.67 -17.06 5.68
N ARG A 63 -20.96 -18.17 4.98
CA ARG A 63 -20.41 -19.49 5.31
C ARG A 63 -19.04 -19.65 4.67
N THR A 64 -18.07 -20.15 5.42
CA THR A 64 -16.74 -20.46 4.90
C THR A 64 -16.77 -21.79 4.14
N ILE A 65 -16.41 -21.72 2.87
CA ILE A 65 -16.26 -22.82 1.92
C ILE A 65 -14.77 -23.12 1.75
N PHE A 66 -14.44 -24.40 1.67
CA PHE A 66 -13.11 -24.89 1.35
C PHE A 66 -13.01 -25.16 -0.15
N ILE A 67 -11.96 -24.63 -0.78
CA ILE A 67 -11.64 -24.84 -2.20
C ILE A 67 -10.33 -25.60 -2.24
N ASP A 68 -10.32 -26.77 -2.88
CA ASP A 68 -9.16 -27.68 -2.91
C ASP A 68 -7.95 -27.05 -3.62
N ASP A 69 -8.20 -26.29 -4.69
CA ASP A 69 -7.16 -25.63 -5.46
C ASP A 69 -7.63 -24.30 -6.07
N LEU A 70 -7.02 -23.21 -5.61
CA LEU A 70 -7.25 -21.84 -6.05
C LEU A 70 -7.14 -21.67 -7.58
N PHE A 71 -6.26 -22.41 -8.23
CA PHE A 71 -5.92 -22.17 -9.64
C PHE A 71 -6.84 -22.88 -10.63
N THR A 72 -7.65 -23.84 -10.16
CA THR A 72 -8.58 -24.61 -10.99
C THR A 72 -10.04 -24.26 -10.75
N ASP A 73 -10.35 -23.57 -9.66
CA ASP A 73 -11.72 -23.16 -9.32
C ASP A 73 -12.25 -22.01 -10.22
N GLU A 74 -13.41 -22.25 -10.84
CA GLU A 74 -14.03 -21.33 -11.80
C GLU A 74 -14.75 -20.14 -11.14
N GLU A 75 -15.07 -20.20 -9.85
CA GLU A 75 -15.78 -19.15 -9.10
C GLU A 75 -14.81 -18.19 -8.40
N VAL A 76 -13.67 -18.71 -7.91
CA VAL A 76 -12.69 -17.89 -7.17
C VAL A 76 -11.89 -16.97 -8.09
N SER A 77 -11.50 -17.44 -9.28
CA SER A 77 -10.68 -16.61 -10.17
C SER A 77 -11.39 -15.32 -10.64
N PRO A 78 -12.68 -15.34 -11.04
CA PRO A 78 -13.44 -14.12 -11.33
C PRO A 78 -13.52 -13.16 -10.13
N LEU A 79 -13.77 -13.69 -8.93
CA LEU A 79 -13.80 -12.91 -7.70
C LEU A 79 -12.47 -12.18 -7.45
N ILE A 80 -11.34 -12.86 -7.66
CA ILE A 80 -10.02 -12.22 -7.55
C ILE A 80 -9.83 -11.12 -8.59
N TRP A 81 -10.24 -11.34 -9.84
CA TRP A 81 -10.14 -10.33 -10.92
C TRP A 81 -10.97 -9.08 -10.65
N GLU A 82 -12.11 -9.22 -9.97
CA GLU A 82 -12.93 -8.08 -9.56
C GLU A 82 -12.13 -7.13 -8.66
N HIS A 83 -11.33 -7.69 -7.75
CA HIS A 83 -10.70 -6.95 -6.66
C HIS A 83 -9.21 -6.64 -6.87
N PHE A 84 -8.52 -7.42 -7.70
CA PHE A 84 -7.08 -7.36 -7.92
C PHE A 84 -6.74 -7.59 -9.40
N VAL A 85 -5.47 -7.34 -9.76
CA VAL A 85 -4.88 -7.90 -10.98
C VAL A 85 -4.03 -9.13 -10.60
N PRO A 86 -4.49 -10.35 -10.86
CA PRO A 86 -3.78 -11.57 -10.49
C PRO A 86 -2.67 -11.93 -11.48
N VAL A 87 -1.52 -12.33 -10.95
CA VAL A 87 -0.33 -12.71 -11.74
C VAL A 87 0.44 -13.87 -11.10
N ILE A 88 0.84 -14.81 -11.95
CA ILE A 88 1.74 -15.91 -11.63
C ILE A 88 3.13 -15.54 -12.14
N VAL A 89 4.11 -15.38 -11.25
CA VAL A 89 5.46 -14.94 -11.61
C VAL A 89 6.43 -16.12 -11.60
N ASN A 90 7.18 -16.26 -12.68
CA ASN A 90 8.20 -17.29 -12.82
C ASN A 90 9.43 -17.03 -11.93
N GLU A 91 9.99 -18.08 -11.37
CA GLU A 91 11.16 -18.08 -10.48
C GLU A 91 12.40 -17.48 -11.16
N ASN A 92 12.46 -17.47 -12.50
CA ASN A 92 13.54 -16.79 -13.23
C ASN A 92 13.60 -15.27 -12.96
N LYS A 93 12.51 -14.64 -12.50
CA LYS A 93 12.48 -13.23 -12.07
C LYS A 93 12.98 -13.05 -10.64
N TYR A 94 13.08 -14.11 -9.84
CA TYR A 94 13.46 -14.04 -8.43
C TYR A 94 14.77 -13.28 -8.22
N GLY A 95 15.82 -13.62 -8.98
CA GLY A 95 17.14 -13.02 -8.80
C GLY A 95 17.14 -11.50 -8.98
N LEU A 96 16.42 -11.00 -10.00
CA LEU A 96 16.28 -9.57 -10.28
C LEU A 96 15.46 -8.88 -9.18
N MET A 97 14.27 -9.41 -8.87
CA MET A 97 13.38 -8.85 -7.85
C MET A 97 14.01 -8.86 -6.45
N TYR A 98 14.74 -9.93 -6.11
CA TYR A 98 15.46 -10.03 -4.84
C TYR A 98 16.59 -9.01 -4.76
N TYR A 99 17.36 -8.82 -5.83
CA TYR A 99 18.43 -7.82 -5.86
C TYR A 99 17.90 -6.40 -5.60
N ASP A 100 16.71 -6.08 -6.10
CA ASP A 100 16.08 -4.77 -5.89
C ASP A 100 15.74 -4.51 -4.42
N ILE A 101 15.43 -5.55 -3.64
CA ILE A 101 15.03 -5.44 -2.23
C ILE A 101 16.14 -5.80 -1.23
N LYS A 102 17.21 -6.48 -1.68
CA LYS A 102 18.29 -6.97 -0.82
C LYS A 102 18.96 -5.83 -0.04
N GLY A 103 19.02 -5.98 1.28
CA GLY A 103 19.60 -4.97 2.18
C GLY A 103 18.77 -3.68 2.32
N LYS A 104 17.59 -3.60 1.69
CA LYS A 104 16.69 -2.43 1.74
C LYS A 104 15.36 -2.71 2.45
N ARG A 105 15.05 -3.98 2.73
CA ARG A 105 13.80 -4.42 3.36
C ARG A 105 14.09 -5.21 4.64
N SER A 106 13.10 -5.29 5.52
CA SER A 106 13.19 -6.05 6.78
C SER A 106 13.23 -7.56 6.52
N GLN A 107 13.74 -8.33 7.48
CA GLN A 107 13.76 -9.79 7.36
C GLN A 107 12.36 -10.37 7.09
N ARG A 108 11.34 -9.92 7.83
CA ARG A 108 9.95 -10.32 7.62
C ARG A 108 9.43 -10.05 6.20
N TYR A 109 9.84 -8.95 5.57
CA TYR A 109 9.50 -8.66 4.18
C TYR A 109 10.16 -9.67 3.25
N ILE A 110 11.45 -9.98 3.49
CA ILE A 110 12.19 -10.98 2.72
C ILE A 110 11.57 -12.36 2.88
N ASP A 111 11.16 -12.74 4.09
CA ASP A 111 10.48 -14.01 4.37
C ASP A 111 9.16 -14.09 3.58
N LYS A 112 8.34 -13.04 3.65
CA LYS A 112 7.09 -12.92 2.87
C LYS A 112 7.34 -12.96 1.36
N PHE A 113 8.42 -12.35 0.88
CA PHE A 113 8.78 -12.38 -0.54
C PHE A 113 9.16 -13.79 -0.98
N ASN A 114 9.87 -14.55 -0.13
CA ASN A 114 10.39 -15.88 -0.45
C ASN A 114 9.35 -17.01 -0.32
N ASP A 115 8.35 -16.86 0.55
CA ASP A 115 7.38 -17.94 0.81
C ASP A 115 6.37 -18.15 -0.34
N ASN A 116 5.60 -19.25 -0.26
CA ASN A 116 4.57 -19.62 -1.25
C ASN A 116 3.18 -18.99 -0.97
N SER A 117 3.07 -18.06 -0.04
CA SER A 117 1.80 -17.38 0.25
C SER A 117 1.47 -16.33 -0.81
N ILE A 118 0.21 -15.88 -0.86
CA ILE A 118 -0.20 -14.79 -1.75
C ILE A 118 0.50 -13.50 -1.31
N LYS A 119 1.04 -12.75 -2.28
CA LYS A 119 1.57 -11.40 -2.08
C LYS A 119 0.61 -10.38 -2.67
N ILE A 120 0.18 -9.43 -1.86
CA ILE A 120 -0.51 -8.25 -2.35
C ILE A 120 0.53 -7.16 -2.52
N MET A 121 0.60 -6.60 -3.73
CA MET A 121 1.61 -5.62 -4.10
C MET A 121 0.93 -4.36 -4.62
N ASP A 122 1.57 -3.21 -4.37
CA ASP A 122 1.24 -2.03 -5.16
C ASP A 122 1.84 -2.12 -6.58
N VAL A 123 1.46 -1.18 -7.43
CA VAL A 123 1.86 -1.16 -8.84
C VAL A 123 3.37 -0.99 -9.07
N ASN A 124 4.11 -0.58 -8.04
CA ASN A 124 5.57 -0.41 -8.10
C ASN A 124 6.31 -1.63 -7.52
N GLY A 125 5.58 -2.69 -7.17
CA GLY A 125 6.15 -3.96 -6.78
C GLY A 125 6.47 -4.09 -5.29
N ASN A 126 5.98 -3.20 -4.43
CA ASN A 126 6.17 -3.34 -2.99
C ASN A 126 5.01 -4.11 -2.35
N ILE A 127 5.35 -5.14 -1.56
CA ILE A 127 4.38 -6.02 -0.88
C ILE A 127 3.81 -5.29 0.34
N ILE A 128 2.48 -5.29 0.47
CA ILE A 128 1.78 -4.70 1.62
C ILE A 128 1.46 -5.74 2.71
N ASN A 129 1.04 -6.96 2.34
CA ASN A 129 0.59 -8.01 3.26
C ASN A 129 1.72 -8.76 3.98
N VAL A 130 2.76 -8.02 4.39
CA VAL A 130 3.97 -8.51 5.05
C VAL A 130 3.69 -8.93 6.48
N THR A 131 2.70 -8.32 7.14
CA THR A 131 2.40 -8.68 8.53
C THR A 131 1.51 -9.90 8.65
N ASN A 132 1.00 -10.38 7.52
CA ASN A 132 0.20 -11.58 7.51
C ASN A 132 1.08 -12.83 7.52
N THR A 133 1.22 -13.45 8.69
CA THR A 133 2.03 -14.64 8.97
C THR A 133 1.33 -15.94 8.59
N TYR A 134 0.43 -15.94 7.60
CA TYR A 134 -0.21 -17.17 7.07
C TYR A 134 0.78 -18.12 6.36
N SER A 135 2.08 -18.09 6.69
CA SER A 135 3.04 -19.01 6.10
C SER A 135 2.79 -20.48 6.47
N GLU A 136 1.85 -20.76 7.39
CA GLU A 136 1.46 -22.12 7.80
C GLU A 136 -0.06 -22.42 7.73
N ASP A 137 -0.91 -21.40 7.53
CA ASP A 137 -2.38 -21.56 7.55
C ASP A 137 -2.99 -21.39 6.14
N LEU A 138 -4.04 -22.17 5.86
CA LEU A 138 -4.89 -22.03 4.68
C LEU A 138 -5.37 -20.57 4.54
N GLN A 139 -4.99 -19.92 3.44
CA GLN A 139 -5.35 -18.53 3.22
C GLN A 139 -6.85 -18.37 2.92
N ASN A 140 -7.44 -17.28 3.41
CA ASN A 140 -8.84 -16.94 3.13
C ASN A 140 -8.91 -15.78 2.12
N ILE A 141 -9.44 -16.06 0.92
CA ILE A 141 -9.55 -15.09 -0.17
C ILE A 141 -10.50 -13.95 0.20
N THR A 142 -11.61 -14.22 0.89
CA THR A 142 -12.53 -13.18 1.34
C THR A 142 -11.87 -12.22 2.34
N GLU A 143 -11.06 -12.74 3.26
CA GLU A 143 -10.29 -11.89 4.18
C GLU A 143 -9.23 -11.07 3.46
N ILE A 144 -8.54 -11.66 2.48
CA ILE A 144 -7.59 -10.94 1.63
C ILE A 144 -8.29 -9.79 0.90
N ILE A 145 -9.44 -10.05 0.27
CA ILE A 145 -10.23 -9.03 -0.42
C ILE A 145 -10.64 -7.92 0.56
N LYS A 146 -11.23 -8.27 1.69
CA LYS A 146 -11.70 -7.31 2.70
C LYS A 146 -10.58 -6.41 3.22
N ASN A 147 -9.38 -6.96 3.38
CA ASN A 147 -8.24 -6.23 3.94
C ASN A 147 -7.46 -5.47 2.86
N TYR A 148 -7.38 -5.96 1.63
CA TYR A 148 -6.42 -5.50 0.63
C TYR A 148 -6.99 -5.03 -0.70
N SER A 149 -8.29 -5.25 -0.97
CA SER A 149 -8.95 -4.69 -2.17
C SER A 149 -9.18 -3.20 -1.99
N ILE A 150 -8.08 -2.45 -2.05
CA ILE A 150 -8.07 -1.01 -1.89
C ILE A 150 -8.01 -0.39 -3.28
N SER A 151 -8.93 0.52 -3.58
CA SER A 151 -8.82 1.32 -4.80
C SER A 151 -7.61 2.26 -4.70
N THR A 152 -6.72 2.19 -5.67
CA THR A 152 -5.54 3.07 -5.73
C THR A 152 -5.83 4.42 -6.39
N ALA A 153 -7.09 4.69 -6.78
CA ALA A 153 -7.47 5.91 -7.52
C ALA A 153 -7.05 7.20 -6.81
N PHE A 154 -7.04 7.21 -5.47
CA PHE A 154 -6.61 8.36 -4.68
C PHE A 154 -5.10 8.62 -4.73
N VAL A 155 -4.29 7.61 -5.02
CA VAL A 155 -2.80 7.66 -5.05
C VAL A 155 -2.22 7.50 -6.47
N THR A 156 -3.06 7.30 -7.48
CA THR A 156 -2.64 7.01 -8.87
C THR A 156 -1.66 8.01 -9.47
N PRO A 157 -1.85 9.35 -9.33
CA PRO A 157 -0.88 10.30 -9.87
C PRO A 157 0.52 10.14 -9.26
N GLU A 158 0.60 9.91 -7.95
CA GLU A 158 1.86 9.71 -7.25
C GLU A 158 2.50 8.34 -7.58
N LEU A 159 1.68 7.30 -7.78
CA LEU A 159 2.15 6.00 -8.26
C LEU A 159 2.77 6.11 -9.66
N GLN A 160 2.10 6.81 -10.57
CA GLN A 160 2.61 7.10 -11.92
C GLN A 160 3.91 7.91 -11.86
N GLY A 161 3.92 8.97 -11.04
CA GLY A 161 5.10 9.83 -10.89
C GLY A 161 6.33 9.05 -10.42
N TYR A 162 6.18 8.16 -9.43
CA TYR A 162 7.25 7.30 -8.95
C TYR A 162 7.68 6.25 -9.98
N ASN A 163 6.73 5.63 -10.68
CA ASN A 163 7.03 4.62 -11.70
C ASN A 163 7.83 5.23 -12.87
N ASN A 164 7.48 6.44 -13.29
CA ASN A 164 8.16 7.15 -14.36
C ASN A 164 9.58 7.59 -13.98
N GLU A 165 9.76 8.15 -12.78
CA GLU A 165 11.07 8.61 -12.32
C GLU A 165 11.24 8.46 -10.80
N LYS A 166 12.29 7.75 -10.38
CA LYS A 166 12.57 7.49 -8.96
C LYS A 166 13.47 8.57 -8.35
N THR A 167 12.89 9.75 -8.10
CA THR A 167 13.56 10.89 -7.46
C THR A 167 13.21 10.99 -5.97
N PHE A 168 13.80 11.96 -5.28
CA PHE A 168 13.36 12.32 -3.93
C PHE A 168 11.85 12.66 -3.92
N TYR A 169 11.43 13.54 -4.83
CA TYR A 169 10.08 14.11 -4.80
C TYR A 169 9.03 13.06 -5.12
N SER A 170 9.25 12.21 -6.13
CA SER A 170 8.27 11.17 -6.48
C SER A 170 8.09 10.15 -5.35
N ALA A 171 9.20 9.72 -4.71
CA ALA A 171 9.14 8.82 -3.56
C ALA A 171 8.50 9.49 -2.33
N TYR A 172 8.88 10.73 -2.01
CA TYR A 172 8.34 11.47 -0.88
C TYR A 172 6.84 11.75 -1.01
N TYR A 173 6.39 12.23 -2.18
CA TYR A 173 4.99 12.54 -2.41
C TYR A 173 4.13 11.28 -2.40
N LEU A 174 4.62 10.16 -2.96
CA LEU A 174 3.94 8.87 -2.85
C LEU A 174 3.80 8.41 -1.40
N ALA A 175 4.87 8.48 -0.60
CA ALA A 175 4.81 8.16 0.82
C ALA A 175 3.82 9.07 1.58
N SER A 176 3.85 10.37 1.32
CA SER A 176 2.94 11.34 1.92
C SER A 176 1.49 11.10 1.51
N LYS A 177 1.24 10.70 0.26
CA LYS A 177 -0.10 10.43 -0.23
C LYS A 177 -0.67 9.14 0.37
N TYR A 178 0.15 8.09 0.49
CA TYR A 178 -0.24 6.89 1.22
C TYR A 178 -0.52 7.16 2.69
N MET A 179 0.26 8.03 3.34
CA MET A 179 -0.03 8.50 4.70
C MET A 179 -1.42 9.14 4.78
N ASP A 180 -1.76 10.03 3.84
CA ASP A 180 -3.07 10.67 3.82
C ASP A 180 -4.19 9.68 3.54
N PHE A 181 -3.97 8.76 2.61
CA PHE A 181 -4.92 7.73 2.26
C PHE A 181 -5.24 6.81 3.43
N SER A 182 -4.23 6.48 4.23
CA SER A 182 -4.37 5.58 5.38
C SER A 182 -5.34 6.09 6.46
N MET A 183 -5.64 7.39 6.48
CA MET A 183 -6.66 7.97 7.38
C MET A 183 -8.08 7.49 7.05
N TYR A 184 -8.32 7.04 5.82
CA TYR A 184 -9.63 6.57 5.34
C TYR A 184 -9.74 5.04 5.28
N LEU A 185 -8.71 4.32 5.70
CA LEU A 185 -8.66 2.87 5.65
C LEU A 185 -8.99 2.22 6.99
N ASN A 186 -9.36 0.95 6.92
CA ASN A 186 -9.61 0.08 8.06
C ASN A 186 -8.41 0.09 9.02
N GLU A 187 -8.70 0.13 10.33
CA GLU A 187 -7.66 0.23 11.37
C GLU A 187 -6.62 -0.90 11.27
N ASN A 188 -7.08 -2.12 10.97
CA ASN A 188 -6.23 -3.30 10.85
C ASN A 188 -5.21 -3.19 9.70
N LEU A 189 -5.51 -2.41 8.67
CA LEU A 189 -4.67 -2.26 7.49
C LEU A 189 -3.63 -1.15 7.64
N ARG A 190 -3.87 -0.18 8.54
CA ARG A 190 -2.96 0.96 8.72
C ARG A 190 -1.53 0.54 9.04
N PRO A 191 -1.24 -0.42 9.95
CA PRO A 191 0.13 -0.85 10.23
C PRO A 191 0.87 -1.39 9.01
N GLU A 192 0.17 -2.10 8.13
CA GLU A 192 0.77 -2.62 6.90
C GLU A 192 1.05 -1.52 5.90
N LEU A 193 0.12 -0.57 5.76
CA LEU A 193 0.35 0.60 4.92
C LEU A 193 1.47 1.51 5.47
N MET A 194 1.65 1.59 6.80
CA MET A 194 2.82 2.26 7.40
C MET A 194 4.14 1.56 7.04
N THR A 195 4.11 0.24 6.87
CA THR A 195 5.28 -0.52 6.41
C THR A 195 5.58 -0.19 4.94
N LEU A 196 4.54 -0.14 4.09
CA LEU A 196 4.67 0.24 2.68
C LEU A 196 5.20 1.68 2.53
N LEU A 197 4.63 2.65 3.25
CA LEU A 197 5.07 4.04 3.13
C LEU A 197 6.51 4.21 3.64
N THR A 198 6.93 3.46 4.65
CA THR A 198 8.31 3.52 5.18
C THR A 198 9.32 3.09 4.11
N ILE A 199 8.95 2.14 3.24
CA ILE A 199 9.78 1.79 2.08
C ILE A 199 10.04 3.03 1.21
N TYR A 200 8.98 3.76 0.86
CA TYR A 200 9.09 4.95 0.02
C TYR A 200 9.81 6.12 0.71
N ILE A 201 9.63 6.31 2.02
CA ILE A 201 10.41 7.29 2.78
C ILE A 201 11.90 6.94 2.72
N ASN A 202 12.27 5.67 2.94
CA ASN A 202 13.67 5.25 2.88
C ASN A 202 14.29 5.50 1.51
N GLU A 203 13.53 5.26 0.44
CA GLU A 203 13.96 5.57 -0.92
C GLU A 203 14.07 7.07 -1.17
N ALA A 204 13.15 7.88 -0.65
CA ALA A 204 13.28 9.34 -0.67
C ALA A 204 14.57 9.77 0.04
N LYS A 205 14.82 9.28 1.26
CA LYS A 205 16.06 9.54 2.03
C LYS A 205 17.31 9.19 1.23
N LEU A 206 17.35 8.03 0.56
CA LEU A 206 18.49 7.64 -0.28
C LEU A 206 18.71 8.62 -1.45
N ASN A 207 17.64 9.13 -2.05
CA ASN A 207 17.71 10.09 -3.15
C ASN A 207 18.09 11.52 -2.72
N THR A 208 18.05 11.86 -1.42
CA THR A 208 18.56 13.15 -0.92
C THR A 208 20.07 13.33 -1.19
N LYS A 209 20.82 12.23 -1.32
CA LYS A 209 22.27 12.28 -1.61
C LYS A 209 22.60 12.80 -3.01
N LYS A 210 21.59 12.96 -3.87
CA LYS A 210 21.73 13.43 -5.26
C LYS A 210 21.45 14.93 -5.41
N VAL A 211 21.06 15.62 -4.33
CA VAL A 211 20.77 17.07 -4.34
C VAL A 211 21.90 17.88 -3.68
N SER A 212 21.77 19.20 -3.69
CA SER A 212 22.69 20.11 -2.99
C SER A 212 22.75 19.79 -1.49
N LYS A 213 23.87 20.10 -0.81
CA LYS A 213 24.01 19.84 0.64
C LYS A 213 22.97 20.59 1.49
N GLU A 214 22.63 21.81 1.09
CA GLU A 214 21.61 22.63 1.76
C GLU A 214 20.23 21.97 1.62
N ASP A 215 19.85 21.59 0.40
CA ASP A 215 18.59 20.88 0.18
C ASP A 215 18.58 19.52 0.85
N GLN A 216 19.71 18.81 0.89
CA GLN A 216 19.81 17.49 1.51
C GLN A 216 19.36 17.53 2.97
N LEU A 217 19.79 18.52 3.75
CA LEU A 217 19.39 18.67 5.15
C LEU A 217 17.88 18.89 5.28
N ILE A 218 17.33 19.84 4.50
CA ILE A 218 15.91 20.18 4.49
C ILE A 218 15.05 18.95 4.14
N LEU A 219 15.45 18.23 3.09
CA LEU A 219 14.73 17.08 2.57
C LEU A 219 14.82 15.87 3.51
N GLN A 220 15.98 15.64 4.12
CA GLN A 220 16.17 14.58 5.12
C GLN A 220 15.29 14.82 6.35
N GLN A 221 15.32 16.03 6.91
CA GLN A 221 14.48 16.40 8.05
C GLN A 221 12.99 16.26 7.72
N ARG A 222 12.59 16.58 6.48
CA ARG A 222 11.21 16.40 6.03
C ARG A 222 10.78 14.93 6.01
N CYS A 223 11.65 14.02 5.56
CA CYS A 223 11.39 12.58 5.67
C CYS A 223 11.27 12.12 7.12
N ASP A 224 12.14 12.61 8.01
CA ASP A 224 12.11 12.25 9.43
C ASP A 224 10.80 12.70 10.11
N LEU A 225 10.30 13.89 9.77
CA LEU A 225 9.01 14.38 10.26
C LEU A 225 7.84 13.53 9.73
N LEU A 226 7.91 13.07 8.48
CA LEU A 226 6.90 12.16 7.93
C LEU A 226 6.93 10.79 8.62
N GLU A 227 8.11 10.27 9.00
CA GLU A 227 8.22 9.07 9.85
C GLU A 227 7.63 9.28 11.23
N ILE A 228 7.87 10.45 11.84
CA ILE A 228 7.27 10.79 13.12
C ILE A 228 5.73 10.84 13.01
N GLN A 229 5.19 11.37 11.91
CA GLN A 229 3.74 11.41 11.66
C GLN A 229 3.09 10.02 11.70
N GLN A 230 3.79 8.96 11.26
CA GLN A 230 3.26 7.58 11.29
C GLN A 230 2.78 7.20 12.68
N TYR A 231 3.48 7.64 13.74
CA TYR A 231 3.10 7.33 15.11
C TYR A 231 1.77 7.96 15.54
N LEU A 232 1.31 9.03 14.89
CA LEU A 232 -0.04 9.57 15.15
C LEU A 232 -1.12 8.62 14.63
N LEU A 233 -0.91 8.01 13.46
CA LEU A 233 -1.86 7.07 12.86
C LEU A 233 -1.83 5.69 13.52
N LEU A 234 -0.71 5.34 14.15
CA LEU A 234 -0.54 4.14 14.97
C LEU A 234 -0.97 4.33 16.43
N LYS A 235 -1.73 5.39 16.74
CA LYS A 235 -2.21 5.71 18.09
C LYS A 235 -1.12 5.84 19.16
N ARG A 236 0.02 6.43 18.80
CA ARG A 236 1.22 6.61 19.65
C ARG A 236 1.65 8.08 19.78
N PRO A 237 0.77 9.00 20.21
CA PRO A 237 1.08 10.44 20.31
C PRO A 237 2.22 10.75 21.30
N LYS A 238 2.38 9.99 22.38
CA LYS A 238 3.52 10.15 23.32
C LYS A 238 4.86 9.89 22.64
N LYS A 239 4.91 8.94 21.69
CA LYS A 239 6.13 8.62 20.93
C LYS A 239 6.48 9.77 19.98
N VAL A 240 5.48 10.41 19.38
CA VAL A 240 5.64 11.64 18.56
C VAL A 240 6.34 12.72 19.36
N LEU A 241 5.77 13.10 20.51
CA LEU A 241 6.36 14.14 21.37
C LEU A 241 7.79 13.78 21.80
N ARG A 242 8.06 12.52 22.11
CA ARG A 242 9.41 12.06 22.46
C ARG A 242 10.40 12.19 21.30
N GLN A 243 9.99 11.90 20.06
CA GLN A 243 10.87 12.04 18.90
C GLN A 243 11.10 13.51 18.55
N LEU A 244 10.05 14.34 18.58
CA LEU A 244 10.18 15.78 18.31
C LEU A 244 11.11 16.48 19.31
N LYS A 245 11.08 16.09 20.59
CA LYS A 245 11.99 16.64 21.62
C LYS A 245 13.47 16.28 21.40
N LYS A 246 13.76 15.24 20.64
CA LYS A 246 15.14 14.87 20.30
C LYS A 246 15.70 15.69 19.14
N ILE A 247 14.83 16.36 18.39
CA ILE A 247 15.25 17.28 17.33
C ILE A 247 15.59 18.60 18.02
N ASN A 248 16.83 19.07 17.87
CA ASN A 248 17.22 20.37 18.37
C ASN A 248 16.41 21.46 17.66
N ALA A 249 15.71 22.32 18.42
CA ALA A 249 14.83 23.34 17.87
C ALA A 249 15.57 24.36 16.98
N GLU A 250 16.85 24.61 17.26
CA GLU A 250 17.71 25.51 16.48
C GLU A 250 18.16 24.90 15.15
N GLU A 251 18.12 23.57 15.02
CA GLU A 251 18.47 22.82 13.81
C GLU A 251 17.25 22.57 12.90
N ILE A 252 16.08 23.11 13.25
CA ILE A 252 14.87 22.98 12.44
C ILE A 252 14.87 23.99 11.31
N GLU A 253 14.98 23.49 10.09
CA GLU A 253 14.93 24.29 8.88
C GLU A 253 13.60 25.03 8.77
N ASN A 254 13.65 26.31 8.39
CA ASN A 254 12.47 27.17 8.33
C ASN A 254 11.34 26.57 7.48
N LYS A 255 11.71 25.85 6.39
CA LYS A 255 10.76 25.16 5.50
C LYS A 255 10.01 23.99 6.15
N ASN A 256 10.45 23.50 7.31
CA ASN A 256 9.89 22.35 8.01
C ASN A 256 9.23 22.71 9.36
N LYS A 257 9.43 23.94 9.87
CA LYS A 257 8.76 24.43 11.09
C LYS A 257 7.22 24.25 11.08
N PRO A 258 6.48 24.54 9.98
CA PRO A 258 5.04 24.31 9.96
C PRO A 258 4.65 22.83 10.15
N PHE A 259 5.49 21.89 9.69
CA PHE A 259 5.23 20.47 9.85
C PHE A 259 5.48 20.03 11.31
N VAL A 260 6.52 20.58 11.95
CA VAL A 260 6.78 20.38 13.38
C VAL A 260 5.62 20.90 14.23
N ALA A 261 5.13 22.12 13.94
CA ALA A 261 3.97 22.69 14.63
C ALA A 261 2.72 21.82 14.47
N PHE A 262 2.46 21.31 13.27
CA PHE A 262 1.37 20.37 13.01
C PHE A 262 1.49 19.10 13.86
N LEU A 263 2.68 18.50 13.95
CA LEU A 263 2.88 17.27 14.73
C LEU A 263 2.72 17.50 16.23
N TYR A 264 3.26 18.60 16.76
CA TYR A 264 3.08 18.98 18.17
C TYR A 264 1.60 19.25 18.48
N TYR A 265 0.94 20.08 17.67
CA TYR A 265 -0.48 20.39 17.83
C TYR A 265 -1.31 19.11 17.89
N THR A 266 -1.17 18.26 16.87
CA THR A 266 -1.96 17.02 16.76
C THR A 266 -1.69 16.07 17.92
N ALA A 267 -0.42 15.87 18.30
CA ALA A 267 -0.08 14.98 19.42
C ALA A 267 -0.61 15.50 20.76
N TYR A 268 -0.54 16.80 21.03
CA TYR A 268 -1.09 17.39 22.25
C TYR A 268 -2.62 17.36 22.27
N SER A 269 -3.27 17.58 21.13
CA SER A 269 -4.73 17.48 21.03
C SER A 269 -5.24 16.06 21.28
N ILE A 270 -4.57 15.03 20.76
CA ILE A 270 -4.91 13.63 21.07
C ILE A 270 -4.76 13.34 22.57
N LEU A 271 -3.76 13.96 23.21
CA LEU A 271 -3.49 13.79 24.65
C LEU A 271 -4.32 14.74 25.53
N GLU A 272 -5.30 15.43 24.97
CA GLU A 272 -6.18 16.39 25.67
C GLU A 272 -5.42 17.50 26.42
N ASN A 273 -4.20 17.82 25.99
CA ASN A 273 -3.38 18.88 26.58
C ASN A 273 -3.66 20.22 25.89
N GLU A 274 -4.81 20.81 26.21
CA GLU A 274 -5.29 22.04 25.56
C GLU A 274 -4.30 23.21 25.66
N LYS A 275 -3.62 23.35 26.81
CA LYS A 275 -2.64 24.41 27.05
C LYS A 275 -1.50 24.37 26.04
N ASN A 276 -0.93 23.18 25.80
CA ASN A 276 0.16 23.03 24.85
C ASN A 276 -0.35 22.99 23.40
N ALA A 277 -1.50 22.37 23.14
CA ALA A 277 -2.12 22.38 21.81
C ALA A 277 -2.37 23.82 21.33
N LYS A 278 -2.93 24.69 22.18
CA LYS A 278 -3.22 26.09 21.84
C LYS A 278 -1.98 26.89 21.44
N LYS A 279 -0.81 26.61 22.04
CA LYS A 279 0.47 27.24 21.68
C LYS A 279 0.85 26.97 20.23
N TRP A 280 0.73 25.71 19.81
CA TRP A 280 1.12 25.29 18.46
C TRP A 280 0.06 25.59 17.40
N LYS A 281 -1.23 25.66 17.79
CA LYS A 281 -2.35 25.85 16.85
C LYS A 281 -2.19 27.07 15.93
N ALA A 282 -1.62 28.17 16.43
CA ALA A 282 -1.44 29.41 15.68
C ALA A 282 -0.46 29.27 14.49
N GLU A 283 0.43 28.29 14.55
CA GLU A 283 1.45 28.01 13.52
C GLU A 283 0.99 26.95 12.51
N VAL A 284 -0.21 26.39 12.68
CA VAL A 284 -0.75 25.34 11.82
C VAL A 284 -1.71 25.95 10.79
N SER A 285 -1.49 25.67 9.51
CA SER A 285 -2.37 26.13 8.43
C SER A 285 -3.78 25.52 8.54
N SER A 286 -4.79 26.18 7.97
CA SER A 286 -6.19 25.70 7.97
C SER A 286 -6.34 24.30 7.36
N VAL A 287 -5.58 23.99 6.31
CA VAL A 287 -5.55 22.66 5.67
C VAL A 287 -5.00 21.62 6.65
N ASN A 288 -3.90 21.93 7.32
CA ASN A 288 -3.30 21.03 8.30
C ASN A 288 -4.14 20.89 9.58
N LEU A 289 -4.92 21.90 9.95
CA LEU A 289 -5.89 21.78 11.05
C LEU A 289 -7.01 20.77 10.71
N LYS A 290 -7.52 20.77 9.49
CA LYS A 290 -8.50 19.76 9.04
C LYS A 290 -7.90 18.36 9.09
N LYS A 291 -6.67 18.20 8.60
CA LYS A 291 -5.92 16.93 8.67
C LYS A 291 -5.70 16.49 10.12
N ALA A 292 -5.30 17.41 11.00
CA ALA A 292 -5.11 17.13 12.42
C ALA A 292 -6.42 16.64 13.06
N GLN A 293 -7.55 17.26 12.73
CA GLN A 293 -8.85 16.83 13.25
C GLN A 293 -9.21 15.40 12.84
N LEU A 294 -8.96 15.02 11.58
CA LEU A 294 -9.16 13.64 11.13
C LEU A 294 -8.31 12.66 11.96
N ILE A 295 -7.03 12.98 12.15
CA ILE A 295 -6.13 12.15 12.95
C ILE A 295 -6.57 12.07 14.42
N ILE A 296 -7.03 13.18 15.00
CA ILE A 296 -7.55 13.22 16.38
C ILE A 296 -8.74 12.28 16.52
N ASN A 297 -9.69 12.35 15.59
CA ASN A 297 -10.87 11.48 15.58
C ASN A 297 -10.50 10.00 15.46
N LEU A 298 -9.44 9.66 14.72
CA LEU A 298 -8.93 8.29 14.62
C LEU A 298 -8.30 7.77 15.93
N ASN A 299 -7.98 8.67 16.86
CA ASN A 299 -7.38 8.35 18.16
C ASN A 299 -8.37 8.45 19.32
N SER A 300 -9.61 8.91 19.07
CA SER A 300 -10.71 8.95 20.03
C SER A 300 -11.35 7.59 20.23
#